data_AF-A0A0J1G2X8-F1
#
_entry.id   AF-A0A0J1G2X8-F1
#
_cell.length_a   1.000
_cell.length_b   1.000
_cell.length_c   1.000
_cell.angle_alpha   90.00
_cell.angle_beta   90.00
_cell.angle_gamma   90.00
#
_symmetry.space_group_name_H-M   'P 1'
#
loop_
_entity.id
_entity.type
_entity.pdbx_description
1 polymer ?
#
loop_
_entity_poly.entity_id
_entity_poly.type
_entity_poly.pdbx_seq_one_letter_code
_entity_poly.pdbx_strand_id
1 'polypeptide(L)'
;MIQIAVLGYGTVGSGVVEVINTNHSSINKKAGEEINIKYVLDLRDFPGDPIQDKIVHDYEVVVNDPEIKIIVEVMGGVEPAYTFVKRALLSGKSVCTSNKELVAKHGAELLDIARDRNINFLFEASCGGGIPIIRPLNSSLTADEIDEITGILNGTTNFIMTKMIEEGSEFEDVLKEAQEKGYAERNPEADVEGHDACRKIAILSSLAFGKQVDFEDIYTEGITKITATDIKYAKALGKTIKLLAFSKKVGESFYAMVAPVLLGPTDPLFSVNGVFNAIFVHGNVLGDAMFYGSGAGKLPTASAVVSDVVDAAKHLHRSIMSFWSSHKLELTDISNSQRKFFVRVKGNQQDDLAKIEEIFGTVKPVIVPGVEGEFGFTTEILSEAEYSAKAAKLGTVINRIRMR
;
A
#
# COMPACT_ATOMS: atom_id res chain seq x y z
N MET A 1 -1.82 -19.79 28.84
CA MET A 1 -1.27 -18.41 28.87
C MET A 1 -0.17 -18.38 27.84
N ILE A 2 -0.27 -17.44 26.90
CA ILE A 2 0.62 -17.29 25.75
C ILE A 2 1.53 -16.11 26.03
N GLN A 3 2.84 -16.37 26.11
CA GLN A 3 3.84 -15.30 26.23
C GLN A 3 4.24 -14.82 24.84
N ILE A 4 4.28 -13.51 24.68
CA ILE A 4 4.73 -12.86 23.44
C ILE A 4 5.93 -11.96 23.72
N ALA A 5 6.72 -11.72 22.68
CA ALA A 5 7.78 -10.72 22.68
C ALA A 5 7.56 -9.70 21.56
N VAL A 6 7.80 -8.42 21.84
CA VAL A 6 7.71 -7.34 20.84
C VAL A 6 9.12 -6.90 20.46
N LEU A 7 9.46 -6.94 19.18
CA LEU A 7 10.74 -6.46 18.65
C LEU A 7 10.54 -5.05 18.11
N GLY A 8 11.16 -4.07 18.78
CA GLY A 8 11.03 -2.65 18.53
C GLY A 8 9.97 -2.00 19.41
N TYR A 9 10.35 -0.95 20.14
CA TYR A 9 9.44 -0.13 20.96
C TYR A 9 9.32 1.30 20.41
N GLY A 10 9.13 1.39 19.09
CA GLY A 10 8.80 2.65 18.40
C GLY A 10 7.31 2.99 18.47
N THR A 11 6.84 3.78 17.49
CA THR A 11 5.42 4.17 17.39
C THR A 11 4.49 2.96 17.36
N VAL A 12 4.73 1.99 16.48
CA VAL A 12 3.86 0.80 16.37
C VAL A 12 4.03 -0.13 17.57
N GLY A 13 5.26 -0.42 18.01
CA GLY A 13 5.53 -1.31 19.14
C GLY A 13 4.91 -0.85 20.46
N SER A 14 5.04 0.44 20.78
CA SER A 14 4.34 1.03 21.93
C SER A 14 2.81 0.99 21.76
N GLY A 15 2.30 1.14 20.54
CA GLY A 15 0.88 0.95 20.22
C GLY A 15 0.40 -0.49 20.46
N VAL A 16 1.20 -1.50 20.12
CA VAL A 16 0.87 -2.92 20.37
C VAL A 16 0.73 -3.17 21.86
N VAL A 17 1.69 -2.67 22.66
CA VAL A 17 1.65 -2.77 24.12
C VAL A 17 0.41 -2.07 24.68
N GLU A 18 0.13 -0.85 24.21
CA GLU A 18 -1.03 -0.06 24.61
C GLU A 18 -2.35 -0.78 24.30
N VAL A 19 -2.52 -1.32 23.09
CA VAL A 19 -3.75 -2.01 22.67
C VAL A 19 -3.96 -3.29 23.48
N ILE A 20 -2.91 -4.09 23.72
CA ILE A 20 -2.99 -5.31 24.53
C ILE A 20 -3.40 -4.98 25.96
N ASN A 21 -2.78 -3.98 26.58
CA ASN A 21 -3.09 -3.60 27.96
C ASN A 21 -4.49 -2.99 28.09
N THR A 22 -4.87 -2.10 27.17
CA THR A 22 -6.16 -1.40 27.20
C THR A 22 -7.33 -2.37 27.00
N ASN A 23 -7.21 -3.31 26.06
CA ASN A 23 -8.27 -4.23 25.68
C ASN A 23 -8.07 -5.66 26.23
N HIS A 24 -7.23 -5.83 27.24
CA HIS A 24 -6.72 -7.12 27.74
C HIS A 24 -7.82 -8.19 27.89
N SER A 25 -8.91 -7.88 28.62
CA SER A 25 -10.01 -8.82 28.85
C SER A 25 -10.72 -9.24 27.55
N SER A 26 -10.97 -8.29 26.64
CA SER A 26 -11.62 -8.55 25.35
C SER A 26 -10.74 -9.37 24.41
N ILE A 27 -9.44 -9.05 24.37
CA ILE A 27 -8.42 -9.75 23.58
C ILE A 27 -8.30 -11.19 24.06
N ASN A 28 -8.15 -11.42 25.36
CA ASN A 28 -8.00 -12.77 25.94
C ASN A 28 -9.25 -13.63 25.68
N LYS A 29 -10.45 -13.03 25.76
CA LYS A 29 -11.70 -13.74 25.42
C LYS A 29 -11.74 -14.18 23.95
N LYS A 30 -11.26 -13.34 23.03
CA LYS A 30 -11.21 -13.65 21.59
C LYS A 30 -10.11 -14.66 21.26
N ALA A 31 -8.96 -14.57 21.92
CA ALA A 31 -7.84 -15.49 21.76
C ALA A 31 -8.13 -16.88 22.36
N GLY A 32 -9.01 -16.96 23.36
CA GLY A 32 -9.30 -18.19 24.11
C GLY A 32 -8.28 -18.49 25.21
N GLU A 33 -7.17 -17.74 25.25
CA GLU A 33 -6.13 -17.80 26.27
C GLU A 33 -5.65 -16.39 26.62
N GLU A 34 -5.08 -16.26 27.82
CA GLU A 34 -4.43 -15.02 28.25
C GLU A 34 -3.15 -14.75 27.45
N ILE A 35 -3.04 -13.56 26.84
CA ILE A 35 -1.88 -13.09 26.11
C ILE A 35 -1.13 -12.08 26.98
N ASN A 36 0.14 -12.37 27.28
CA ASN A 36 0.99 -11.48 28.06
C ASN A 36 2.27 -11.12 27.30
N ILE A 37 2.64 -9.84 27.36
CA ILE A 37 3.93 -9.35 26.86
C ILE A 37 4.98 -9.70 27.91
N LYS A 38 5.91 -10.58 27.57
CA LYS A 38 7.01 -10.98 28.46
C LYS A 38 8.25 -10.12 28.25
N TYR A 39 8.61 -9.88 26.99
CA TYR A 39 9.77 -9.08 26.63
C TYR A 39 9.45 -8.04 25.56
N VAL A 40 10.18 -6.94 25.60
CA VAL A 40 10.27 -5.96 24.53
C VAL A 40 11.75 -5.79 24.17
N LEU A 41 12.13 -6.15 22.95
CA LEU A 41 13.48 -5.95 22.45
C LEU A 41 13.61 -4.54 21.88
N ASP A 42 14.45 -3.70 22.46
CA ASP A 42 14.86 -2.41 21.89
C ASP A 42 16.31 -2.11 22.29
N LEU A 43 17.02 -1.31 21.51
CA LEU A 43 18.38 -0.90 21.85
C LEU A 43 18.40 0.21 22.91
N ARG A 44 17.26 0.89 23.09
CA ARG A 44 17.10 2.01 24.02
C ARG A 44 16.42 1.54 25.30
N ASP A 45 16.69 2.27 26.37
CA ASP A 45 15.88 2.25 27.58
C ASP A 45 14.76 3.30 27.49
N PHE A 46 13.70 3.06 28.26
CA PHE A 46 12.54 3.93 28.43
C PHE A 46 12.27 4.18 29.93
N PRO A 47 13.17 4.84 30.66
CA PRO A 47 12.99 5.06 32.10
C PRO A 47 11.70 5.81 32.41
N GLY A 48 10.94 5.30 33.39
CA GLY A 48 9.66 5.87 33.79
C GLY A 48 8.45 5.33 33.02
N ASP A 49 8.65 4.56 31.94
CA ASP A 49 7.60 3.75 31.34
C ASP A 49 7.53 2.39 32.06
N PRO A 50 6.34 1.90 32.49
CA PRO A 50 6.20 0.58 33.09
C PRO A 50 6.73 -0.58 32.23
N ILE A 51 6.92 -0.38 30.92
CA ILE A 51 7.49 -1.40 30.05
C ILE A 51 8.99 -1.63 30.30
N GLN A 52 9.69 -0.70 30.96
CA GLN A 52 11.14 -0.77 31.20
C GLN A 52 11.55 -2.09 31.83
N ASP A 53 10.75 -2.60 32.77
CA ASP A 53 11.04 -3.87 33.47
C ASP A 53 10.99 -5.11 32.54
N LYS A 54 10.44 -4.95 31.34
CA LYS A 54 10.34 -5.98 30.30
C LYS A 54 11.29 -5.73 29.13
N ILE A 55 12.06 -4.65 29.15
CA ILE A 55 13.02 -4.34 28.08
C ILE A 55 14.19 -5.33 28.15
N VAL A 56 14.54 -5.89 27.00
CA VAL A 56 15.74 -6.68 26.79
C VAL A 56 16.51 -6.10 25.61
N HIS A 57 17.84 -6.23 25.62
CA HIS A 57 18.69 -5.72 24.54
C HIS A 57 19.33 -6.83 23.70
N ASP A 58 19.17 -8.09 24.12
CA ASP A 58 19.70 -9.25 23.44
C ASP A 58 18.56 -10.12 22.90
N TYR A 59 18.53 -10.29 21.57
CA TYR A 59 17.55 -11.12 20.88
C TYR A 59 17.65 -12.59 21.31
N GLU A 60 18.82 -13.07 21.76
CA GLU A 60 19.01 -14.43 22.26
C GLU A 60 18.11 -14.74 23.46
N VAL A 61 17.84 -13.75 24.32
CA VAL A 61 16.94 -13.89 25.46
C VAL A 61 15.52 -14.20 24.99
N VAL A 62 15.08 -13.56 23.90
CA VAL A 62 13.73 -13.73 23.35
C VAL A 62 13.59 -15.07 22.61
N VAL A 63 14.51 -15.38 21.70
CA VAL A 63 14.36 -16.52 20.80
C VAL A 63 14.62 -17.86 21.47
N ASN A 64 15.47 -17.90 22.50
CA ASN A 64 15.79 -19.12 23.24
C ASN A 64 14.81 -19.40 24.39
N ASP A 65 13.95 -18.43 24.75
CA ASP A 65 12.92 -18.64 25.77
C ASP A 65 11.81 -19.57 25.24
N PRO A 66 11.58 -20.74 25.87
CA PRO A 66 10.57 -21.70 25.43
C PRO A 66 9.13 -21.26 25.73
N GLU A 67 8.93 -20.28 26.63
CA GLU A 67 7.60 -19.76 26.95
C GLU A 67 7.08 -18.81 25.87
N ILE A 68 7.96 -18.11 25.16
CA ILE A 68 7.60 -17.23 24.04
C ILE A 68 7.06 -18.08 22.88
N LYS A 69 5.79 -17.87 22.53
CA LYS A 69 5.13 -18.58 21.41
C LYS A 69 4.94 -17.71 20.17
N ILE A 70 4.83 -16.39 20.38
CA ILE A 70 4.58 -15.43 19.30
C ILE A 70 5.57 -14.28 19.44
N ILE A 71 6.19 -13.91 18.34
CA ILE A 71 7.05 -12.73 18.22
C ILE A 71 6.33 -11.69 17.36
N VAL A 72 6.25 -10.47 17.86
CA VAL A 72 5.74 -9.31 17.13
C VAL A 72 6.94 -8.53 16.60
N GLU A 73 7.13 -8.46 15.28
CA GLU A 73 8.23 -7.70 14.68
C GLU A 73 7.73 -6.38 14.09
N VAL A 74 8.22 -5.26 14.64
CA VAL A 74 7.80 -3.90 14.25
C VAL A 74 9.00 -2.94 14.25
N MET A 75 10.19 -3.44 13.91
CA MET A 75 11.44 -2.67 13.90
C MET A 75 11.60 -1.86 12.61
N GLY A 76 11.05 -2.36 11.49
CA GLY A 76 11.28 -1.79 10.16
C GLY A 76 12.64 -2.17 9.57
N GLY A 77 12.84 -1.85 8.29
CA GLY A 77 14.03 -2.26 7.52
C GLY A 77 14.11 -3.76 7.24
N VAL A 78 15.08 -4.19 6.43
CA VAL A 78 15.24 -5.61 6.07
C VAL A 78 16.12 -6.34 7.08
N GLU A 79 17.26 -5.78 7.46
CA GLU A 79 18.13 -6.33 8.50
C GLU A 79 18.18 -5.38 9.70
N PRO A 80 18.19 -5.89 10.95
CA PRO A 80 18.27 -7.30 11.36
C PRO A 80 16.92 -8.06 11.35
N ALA A 81 15.84 -7.43 10.89
CA ALA A 81 14.48 -7.98 10.97
C ALA A 81 14.34 -9.37 10.32
N TYR A 82 14.87 -9.56 9.11
CA TYR A 82 14.86 -10.85 8.41
C TYR A 82 15.57 -11.93 9.22
N THR A 83 16.80 -11.66 9.68
CA THR A 83 17.58 -12.59 10.48
C THR A 83 16.81 -13.04 11.74
N PHE A 84 16.18 -12.11 12.45
CA PHE A 84 15.41 -12.42 13.65
C PHE A 84 14.12 -13.18 13.33
N VAL A 85 13.34 -12.72 12.35
CA VAL A 85 12.07 -13.36 11.98
C VAL A 85 12.30 -14.79 11.48
N LYS A 86 13.28 -15.00 10.59
CA LYS A 86 13.63 -16.33 10.08
C LYS A 86 14.04 -17.26 11.22
N ARG A 87 14.87 -16.79 12.15
CA ARG A 87 15.29 -17.60 13.29
C ARG A 87 14.15 -17.94 14.25
N ALA A 88 13.23 -16.99 14.48
CA ALA A 88 12.03 -17.23 15.27
C ALA A 88 11.17 -18.36 14.70
N LEU A 89 10.88 -18.29 13.39
CA LEU A 89 10.07 -19.29 12.70
C LEU A 89 10.76 -20.66 12.71
N LEU A 90 12.07 -20.72 12.42
CA LEU A 90 12.86 -21.96 12.51
C LEU A 90 12.88 -22.56 13.91
N SER A 91 12.73 -21.73 14.94
CA SER A 91 12.65 -22.13 16.36
C SER A 91 11.22 -22.48 16.80
N GLY A 92 10.25 -22.56 15.88
CA GLY A 92 8.87 -22.94 16.17
C GLY A 92 8.01 -21.84 16.78
N LYS A 93 8.39 -20.56 16.64
CA LYS A 93 7.64 -19.41 17.17
C LYS A 93 6.90 -18.72 16.03
N SER A 94 5.60 -18.49 16.19
CA SER A 94 4.84 -17.71 15.20
C SER A 94 5.33 -16.25 15.19
N VAL A 95 5.23 -15.57 14.06
CA VAL A 95 5.62 -14.18 13.90
C VAL A 95 4.47 -13.35 13.33
N CYS A 96 4.23 -12.18 13.92
CA CYS A 96 3.32 -11.16 13.41
C CYS A 96 4.13 -9.90 13.08
N THR A 97 4.07 -9.36 11.87
CA THR A 97 4.89 -8.20 11.47
C THR A 97 4.10 -7.08 10.80
N SER A 98 4.53 -5.83 11.01
CA SER A 98 4.07 -4.69 10.21
C SER A 98 5.05 -4.28 9.10
N ASN A 99 6.10 -5.06 8.88
CA ASN A 99 7.24 -4.69 8.05
C ASN A 99 7.02 -5.06 6.59
N LYS A 100 6.41 -4.13 5.83
CA LYS A 100 6.18 -4.26 4.39
C LYS A 100 7.45 -4.52 3.58
N GLU A 101 8.60 -3.99 4.01
CA GLU A 101 9.86 -4.16 3.29
C GLU A 101 10.37 -5.59 3.38
N LEU A 102 10.32 -6.16 4.59
CA LEU A 102 10.61 -7.56 4.85
C LEU A 102 9.66 -8.48 4.09
N VAL A 103 8.35 -8.22 4.15
CA VAL A 103 7.32 -9.06 3.54
C VAL A 103 7.43 -9.05 2.01
N ALA A 104 7.60 -7.88 1.39
CA ALA A 104 7.73 -7.79 -0.07
C ALA A 104 8.93 -8.60 -0.60
N LYS A 105 10.03 -8.64 0.15
CA LYS A 105 11.29 -9.26 -0.28
C LYS A 105 11.43 -10.74 0.12
N HIS A 106 10.94 -11.11 1.29
CA HIS A 106 11.16 -12.43 1.90
C HIS A 106 9.87 -13.15 2.29
N GLY A 107 8.69 -12.58 1.99
CA GLY A 107 7.39 -13.08 2.42
C GLY A 107 7.14 -14.55 2.05
N ALA A 108 7.38 -14.91 0.79
CA ALA A 108 7.21 -16.29 0.32
C ALA A 108 8.09 -17.30 1.11
N GLU A 109 9.37 -17.00 1.29
CA GLU A 109 10.29 -17.84 2.05
C GLU A 109 9.83 -18.01 3.51
N LEU A 110 9.45 -16.91 4.17
CA LEU A 110 9.03 -16.93 5.57
C LEU A 110 7.70 -17.65 5.76
N LEU A 111 6.77 -17.52 4.79
CA LEU A 111 5.52 -18.29 4.76
C LEU A 111 5.76 -19.79 4.61
N ASP A 112 6.70 -20.20 3.75
CA ASP A 112 7.04 -21.62 3.58
C ASP A 112 7.67 -22.19 4.86
N ILE A 113 8.60 -21.47 5.50
CA ILE A 113 9.16 -21.89 6.80
C ILE A 113 8.06 -22.03 7.86
N ALA A 114 7.12 -21.08 7.92
CA ALA A 114 6.01 -21.14 8.87
C ALA A 114 5.10 -22.35 8.61
N ARG A 115 4.80 -22.64 7.34
CA ARG A 115 4.01 -23.80 6.91
C ARG A 115 4.68 -25.11 7.31
N ASP A 116 5.97 -25.27 7.01
CA ASP A 116 6.74 -26.49 7.32
C ASP A 116 6.82 -26.77 8.83
N ARG A 117 6.78 -25.70 9.64
CA ARG A 117 6.80 -25.76 11.10
C ARG A 117 5.41 -25.82 11.75
N ASN A 118 4.33 -25.81 10.97
CA ASN A 118 2.94 -25.72 11.45
C ASN A 118 2.69 -24.53 12.40
N ILE A 119 3.27 -23.39 12.09
CA ILE A 119 3.14 -22.11 12.81
C ILE A 119 2.72 -21.02 11.83
N ASN A 120 2.63 -19.77 12.30
CA ASN A 120 2.13 -18.67 11.48
C ASN A 120 3.16 -17.57 11.26
N PHE A 121 3.20 -17.05 10.05
CA PHE A 121 3.79 -15.76 9.70
C PHE A 121 2.68 -14.86 9.18
N LEU A 122 2.26 -13.89 9.99
CA LEU A 122 1.12 -13.02 9.73
C LEU A 122 1.60 -11.57 9.58
N PHE A 123 0.97 -10.81 8.69
CA PHE A 123 1.45 -9.49 8.32
C PHE A 123 0.35 -8.54 7.85
N GLU A 124 -0.84 -8.60 8.46
CA GLU A 124 -1.98 -7.72 8.12
C GLU A 124 -1.56 -6.23 8.12
N ALA A 125 -0.80 -5.82 9.14
CA ALA A 125 -0.37 -4.44 9.32
C ALA A 125 0.61 -3.93 8.24
N SER A 126 1.16 -4.81 7.39
CA SER A 126 2.06 -4.43 6.31
C SER A 126 1.34 -3.74 5.14
N CYS A 127 0.04 -4.01 4.96
CA CYS A 127 -0.79 -3.45 3.90
C CYS A 127 -2.05 -2.85 4.48
N GLY A 128 -2.33 -1.57 4.19
CA GLY A 128 -3.58 -0.94 4.63
C GLY A 128 -3.61 -0.48 6.09
N GLY A 129 -2.52 -0.62 6.86
CA GLY A 129 -2.43 -0.08 8.21
C GLY A 129 -3.41 -0.75 9.17
N GLY A 130 -4.53 -0.07 9.48
CA GLY A 130 -5.63 -0.65 10.26
C GLY A 130 -6.76 -1.24 9.42
N ILE A 131 -6.71 -1.11 8.10
CA ILE A 131 -7.71 -1.68 7.18
C ILE A 131 -7.45 -3.18 7.03
N PRO A 132 -8.40 -4.06 7.38
CA PRO A 132 -8.25 -5.48 7.14
C PRO A 132 -8.37 -5.74 5.63
N ILE A 133 -7.31 -6.23 5.00
CA ILE A 133 -7.31 -6.58 3.58
C ILE A 133 -6.63 -7.93 3.32
N ILE A 134 -5.53 -8.23 4.03
CA ILE A 134 -4.84 -9.50 3.92
C ILE A 134 -5.73 -10.63 4.44
N ARG A 135 -6.37 -10.46 5.60
CA ARG A 135 -7.28 -11.49 6.14
C ARG A 135 -8.54 -11.70 5.30
N PRO A 136 -9.22 -10.66 4.77
CA PRO A 136 -10.27 -10.86 3.77
C PRO A 136 -9.81 -11.66 2.56
N LEU A 137 -8.67 -11.30 1.94
CA LEU A 137 -8.10 -12.07 0.83
C LEU A 137 -7.80 -13.52 1.23
N ASN A 138 -7.34 -13.72 2.47
CA ASN A 138 -6.93 -15.02 2.98
C ASN A 138 -8.08 -15.95 3.40
N SER A 139 -9.23 -15.39 3.82
CA SER A 139 -10.27 -16.18 4.50
C SER A 139 -11.69 -15.89 4.05
N SER A 140 -11.99 -14.64 3.67
CA SER A 140 -13.36 -14.23 3.32
C SER A 140 -13.61 -14.31 1.82
N LEU A 141 -12.56 -14.13 1.02
CA LEU A 141 -12.60 -14.08 -0.44
C LEU A 141 -12.05 -15.36 -1.09
N THR A 142 -11.90 -16.44 -0.32
CA THR A 142 -11.31 -17.71 -0.81
C THR A 142 -12.18 -18.46 -1.81
N ALA A 143 -13.47 -18.11 -1.90
CA ALA A 143 -14.39 -18.67 -2.88
C ALA A 143 -14.36 -17.93 -4.22
N ASP A 144 -13.50 -16.91 -4.34
CA ASP A 144 -13.46 -15.98 -5.45
C ASP A 144 -12.10 -16.04 -6.17
N GLU A 145 -12.09 -15.86 -7.48
CA GLU A 145 -10.89 -15.56 -8.23
C GLU A 145 -10.76 -14.05 -8.38
N ILE A 146 -9.86 -13.46 -7.60
CA ILE A 146 -9.57 -12.03 -7.66
C ILE A 146 -8.90 -11.71 -8.99
N ASP A 147 -9.48 -10.82 -9.77
CA ASP A 147 -8.91 -10.37 -11.04
C ASP A 147 -8.42 -8.92 -11.01
N GLU A 148 -8.84 -8.10 -10.03
CA GLU A 148 -8.37 -6.72 -9.89
C GLU A 148 -8.25 -6.32 -8.42
N ILE A 149 -7.12 -5.70 -8.09
CA ILE A 149 -6.93 -4.93 -6.86
C ILE A 149 -6.49 -3.53 -7.27
N THR A 150 -7.24 -2.51 -6.85
CA THR A 150 -6.87 -1.10 -7.04
C THR A 150 -6.95 -0.40 -5.70
N GLY A 151 -5.95 0.40 -5.34
CA GLY A 151 -5.94 1.06 -4.04
C GLY A 151 -5.25 2.41 -4.02
N ILE A 152 -5.76 3.25 -3.12
CA ILE A 152 -5.04 4.38 -2.56
C ILE A 152 -4.30 3.83 -1.34
N LEU A 153 -3.04 3.47 -1.53
CA LEU A 153 -2.25 2.72 -0.55
C LEU A 153 -1.30 3.58 0.28
N ASN A 154 -1.27 4.90 0.03
CA ASN A 154 -0.38 5.83 0.71
C ASN A 154 -1.13 7.10 1.15
N GLY A 155 -1.21 7.32 2.47
CA GLY A 155 -1.98 8.41 3.05
C GLY A 155 -1.34 9.78 2.84
N THR A 156 -0.01 9.85 2.77
CA THR A 156 0.75 11.09 2.57
C THR A 156 0.48 11.69 1.20
N THR A 157 0.62 10.89 0.14
CA THR A 157 0.29 11.30 -1.22
C THR A 157 -1.20 11.60 -1.39
N ASN A 158 -2.10 10.83 -0.77
CA ASN A 158 -3.54 11.13 -0.84
C ASN A 158 -3.87 12.47 -0.15
N PHE A 159 -3.24 12.77 0.98
CA PHE A 159 -3.39 14.05 1.65
C PHE A 159 -2.90 15.20 0.77
N ILE A 160 -1.71 15.08 0.20
CA ILE A 160 -1.13 16.10 -0.69
C ILE A 160 -2.07 16.35 -1.87
N MET A 161 -2.50 15.29 -2.56
CA MET A 161 -3.38 15.38 -3.72
C MET A 161 -4.76 15.96 -3.37
N THR A 162 -5.35 15.56 -2.24
CA THR A 162 -6.60 16.17 -1.73
C THR A 162 -6.42 17.65 -1.46
N LYS A 163 -5.34 18.05 -0.78
CA LYS A 163 -5.13 19.44 -0.41
C LYS A 163 -4.86 20.32 -1.65
N MET A 164 -4.05 19.83 -2.58
CA MET A 164 -3.84 20.47 -3.88
C MET A 164 -5.17 20.62 -4.63
N ILE A 165 -6.01 19.57 -4.69
CA ILE A 165 -7.31 19.66 -5.37
C ILE A 165 -8.25 20.63 -4.66
N GLU A 166 -8.31 20.68 -3.34
CA GLU A 166 -9.26 21.55 -2.63
C GLU A 166 -8.86 23.02 -2.77
N GLU A 167 -7.58 23.33 -2.56
CA GLU A 167 -7.10 24.71 -2.40
C GLU A 167 -6.46 25.28 -3.67
N GLY A 168 -6.09 24.43 -4.63
CA GLY A 168 -5.35 24.86 -5.82
C GLY A 168 -3.90 25.24 -5.54
N SER A 169 -3.35 24.78 -4.42
CA SER A 169 -1.98 25.04 -3.96
C SER A 169 -0.93 24.29 -4.78
N GLU A 170 0.30 24.80 -4.79
CA GLU A 170 1.45 24.13 -5.43
C GLU A 170 1.93 22.93 -4.59
N PHE A 171 2.53 21.94 -5.26
CA PHE A 171 2.99 20.70 -4.64
C PHE A 171 3.94 20.94 -3.46
N GLU A 172 4.94 21.81 -3.64
CA GLU A 172 5.97 22.09 -2.62
C GLU A 172 5.39 22.71 -1.34
N ASP A 173 4.42 23.61 -1.48
CA ASP A 173 3.76 24.26 -0.34
C ASP A 173 2.95 23.25 0.48
N VAL A 174 2.21 22.38 -0.22
CA VAL A 174 1.40 21.32 0.42
C VAL A 174 2.29 20.24 1.05
N LEU A 175 3.40 19.88 0.41
CA LEU A 175 4.37 18.94 0.97
C LEU A 175 4.94 19.47 2.29
N LYS A 176 5.31 20.76 2.33
CA LYS A 176 5.78 21.40 3.54
C LYS A 176 4.73 21.40 4.65
N GLU A 177 3.48 21.71 4.33
CA GLU A 177 2.37 21.61 5.29
C GLU A 177 2.18 20.18 5.80
N ALA A 178 2.29 19.17 4.93
CA ALA A 178 2.21 17.76 5.31
C ALA A 178 3.33 17.38 6.28
N GLN A 179 4.55 17.90 6.10
CA GLN A 179 5.67 17.71 7.03
C GLN A 179 5.44 18.38 8.38
N GLU A 180 4.95 19.63 8.39
CA GLU A 180 4.64 20.37 9.62
C GLU A 180 3.54 19.68 10.45
N LYS A 181 2.57 19.04 9.78
CA LYS A 181 1.50 18.26 10.42
C LYS A 181 1.91 16.83 10.79
N GLY A 182 3.13 16.41 10.43
CA GLY A 182 3.62 15.04 10.68
C GLY A 182 2.96 13.96 9.80
N TYR A 183 2.34 14.35 8.68
CA TYR A 183 1.83 13.41 7.68
C TYR A 183 2.88 12.98 6.66
N ALA A 184 3.95 13.76 6.49
CA ALA A 184 5.11 13.40 5.68
C ALA A 184 6.38 13.46 6.53
N GLU A 185 7.31 12.54 6.29
CA GLU A 185 8.64 12.59 6.91
C GLU A 185 9.52 13.67 6.26
N ARG A 186 10.65 13.99 6.90
CA ARG A 186 11.63 14.93 6.35
C ARG A 186 12.18 14.46 4.99
N ASN A 187 12.38 13.16 4.82
CA ASN A 187 12.62 12.56 3.52
C ASN A 187 11.36 11.80 3.07
N PRO A 188 10.48 12.40 2.25
CA PRO A 188 9.22 11.80 1.84
C PRO A 188 9.35 10.98 0.54
N GLU A 189 10.56 10.73 0.03
CA GLU A 189 10.82 10.10 -1.28
C GLU A 189 10.04 8.79 -1.46
N ALA A 190 10.05 7.92 -0.45
CA ALA A 190 9.32 6.65 -0.51
C ALA A 190 7.81 6.82 -0.71
N ASP A 191 7.23 7.93 -0.23
CA ASP A 191 5.82 8.26 -0.39
C ASP A 191 5.58 8.94 -1.75
N VAL A 192 6.24 10.08 -2.01
CA VAL A 192 5.93 10.95 -3.15
C VAL A 192 6.36 10.37 -4.50
N GLU A 193 7.35 9.49 -4.52
CA GLU A 193 7.75 8.73 -5.71
C GLU A 193 6.98 7.40 -5.84
N GLY A 194 6.11 7.07 -4.89
CA GLY A 194 5.17 5.93 -4.97
C GLY A 194 5.76 4.57 -4.56
N HIS A 195 6.99 4.51 -4.05
CA HIS A 195 7.65 3.26 -3.66
C HIS A 195 6.91 2.51 -2.52
N ASP A 196 6.33 3.24 -1.55
CA ASP A 196 5.51 2.64 -0.49
C ASP A 196 4.25 1.97 -1.04
N ALA A 197 3.55 2.64 -1.96
CA ALA A 197 2.38 2.09 -2.62
C ALA A 197 2.75 0.88 -3.51
N CYS A 198 3.92 0.94 -4.17
CA CYS A 198 4.47 -0.13 -5.00
C CYS A 198 4.72 -1.43 -4.22
N ARG A 199 5.38 -1.35 -3.06
CA ARG A 199 5.60 -2.53 -2.21
C ARG A 199 4.29 -3.12 -1.69
N LYS A 200 3.33 -2.26 -1.31
CA LYS A 200 2.02 -2.73 -0.82
C LYS A 200 1.23 -3.44 -1.90
N ILE A 201 1.19 -2.91 -3.13
CA ILE A 201 0.50 -3.59 -4.22
C ILE A 201 1.20 -4.88 -4.61
N ALA A 202 2.54 -4.96 -4.58
CA ALA A 202 3.27 -6.21 -4.80
C ALA A 202 2.85 -7.32 -3.81
N ILE A 203 2.73 -7.00 -2.52
CA ILE A 203 2.25 -7.94 -1.49
C ILE A 203 0.81 -8.37 -1.77
N LEU A 204 -0.08 -7.40 -2.04
CA LEU A 204 -1.50 -7.69 -2.30
C LEU A 204 -1.69 -8.53 -3.57
N SER A 205 -0.96 -8.22 -4.65
CA SER A 205 -0.94 -9.01 -5.88
C SER A 205 -0.42 -10.42 -5.65
N SER A 206 0.62 -10.55 -4.83
CA SER A 206 1.20 -11.87 -4.55
C SER A 206 0.23 -12.77 -3.81
N LEU A 207 -0.53 -12.21 -2.88
CA LEU A 207 -1.60 -12.90 -2.17
C LEU A 207 -2.78 -13.22 -3.09
N ALA A 208 -3.21 -12.27 -3.93
CA ALA A 208 -4.35 -12.43 -4.81
C ALA A 208 -4.12 -13.50 -5.90
N PHE A 209 -2.89 -13.58 -6.42
CA PHE A 209 -2.55 -14.47 -7.54
C PHE A 209 -1.73 -15.70 -7.10
N GLY A 210 -1.40 -15.82 -5.81
CA GLY A 210 -0.71 -16.95 -5.21
C GLY A 210 0.75 -17.14 -5.65
N LYS A 211 1.38 -16.12 -6.23
CA LYS A 211 2.76 -16.14 -6.78
C LYS A 211 3.49 -14.85 -6.42
N GLN A 212 4.80 -14.93 -6.22
CA GLN A 212 5.64 -13.79 -5.87
C GLN A 212 5.62 -12.72 -6.98
N VAL A 213 5.19 -11.52 -6.63
CA VAL A 213 5.33 -10.32 -7.46
C VAL A 213 6.48 -9.48 -6.91
N ASP A 214 7.54 -9.34 -7.71
CA ASP A 214 8.68 -8.49 -7.35
C ASP A 214 8.30 -7.03 -7.60
N PHE A 215 8.43 -6.19 -6.57
CA PHE A 215 8.03 -4.79 -6.65
C PHE A 215 8.91 -3.99 -7.63
N GLU A 216 10.14 -4.46 -7.88
CA GLU A 216 11.06 -3.89 -8.87
C GLU A 216 10.53 -3.97 -10.31
N ASP A 217 9.63 -4.91 -10.61
CA ASP A 217 9.04 -5.06 -11.94
C ASP A 217 7.78 -4.20 -12.13
N ILE A 218 7.30 -3.55 -11.06
CA ILE A 218 6.09 -2.74 -11.09
C ILE A 218 6.45 -1.32 -11.55
N TYR A 219 5.90 -0.92 -12.70
CA TYR A 219 6.02 0.47 -13.17
C TYR A 219 5.50 1.42 -12.08
N THR A 220 6.37 2.35 -11.66
CA THR A 220 6.08 3.26 -10.56
C THR A 220 6.35 4.70 -10.99
N GLU A 221 5.33 5.54 -10.88
CA GLU A 221 5.35 6.97 -11.17
C GLU A 221 4.73 7.72 -9.99
N GLY A 222 5.50 8.63 -9.40
CA GLY A 222 5.08 9.45 -8.26
C GLY A 222 4.17 10.62 -8.60
N ILE A 223 3.96 11.49 -7.60
CA ILE A 223 3.14 12.71 -7.71
C ILE A 223 3.96 13.99 -7.89
N THR A 224 5.29 13.92 -7.87
CA THR A 224 6.19 15.10 -7.93
C THR A 224 6.08 15.92 -9.22
N LYS A 225 5.53 15.34 -10.29
CA LYS A 225 5.28 16.04 -11.57
C LYS A 225 3.88 16.61 -11.70
N ILE A 226 3.02 16.44 -10.70
CA ILE A 226 1.67 17.01 -10.70
C ILE A 226 1.75 18.49 -10.29
N THR A 227 1.19 19.35 -11.13
CA THR A 227 1.22 20.81 -10.98
C THR A 227 -0.14 21.38 -10.58
N ALA A 228 -0.18 22.59 -10.01
CA ALA A 228 -1.46 23.28 -9.77
C ALA A 228 -2.27 23.49 -11.06
N THR A 229 -1.62 23.55 -12.22
CA THR A 229 -2.32 23.62 -13.51
C THR A 229 -3.01 22.30 -13.86
N ASP A 230 -2.40 21.14 -13.58
CA ASP A 230 -3.07 19.83 -13.72
C ASP A 230 -4.34 19.77 -12.87
N ILE A 231 -4.27 20.29 -11.64
CA ILE A 231 -5.41 20.39 -10.72
C ILE A 231 -6.54 21.25 -11.30
N LYS A 232 -6.22 22.40 -11.92
CA LYS A 232 -7.24 23.25 -12.57
C LYS A 232 -7.95 22.52 -13.71
N TYR A 233 -7.22 21.76 -14.53
CA TYR A 233 -7.83 20.93 -15.57
C TYR A 233 -8.68 19.80 -15.00
N ALA A 234 -8.21 19.13 -13.96
CA ALA A 234 -8.99 18.09 -13.28
C ALA A 234 -10.33 18.64 -12.78
N LYS A 235 -10.33 19.82 -12.13
CA LYS A 235 -11.55 20.53 -11.72
C LYS A 235 -12.47 20.85 -12.89
N ALA A 236 -11.93 21.38 -13.99
CA ALA A 236 -12.74 21.70 -15.17
C ALA A 236 -13.39 20.46 -15.81
N LEU A 237 -12.76 19.29 -15.66
CA LEU A 237 -13.30 18.00 -16.07
C LEU A 237 -14.27 17.38 -15.06
N GLY A 238 -14.50 18.01 -13.90
CA GLY A 238 -15.28 17.44 -12.79
C GLY A 238 -14.64 16.19 -12.20
N LYS A 239 -13.32 16.10 -12.23
CA LYS A 239 -12.52 14.94 -11.82
C LYS A 239 -11.52 15.31 -10.71
N THR A 240 -10.99 14.30 -10.04
CA THR A 240 -9.88 14.43 -9.08
C THR A 240 -8.66 13.65 -9.58
N ILE A 241 -7.48 13.92 -9.02
CA ILE A 241 -6.26 13.15 -9.31
C ILE A 241 -5.88 12.39 -8.03
N LYS A 242 -5.61 11.09 -8.16
CA LYS A 242 -5.16 10.23 -7.05
C LYS A 242 -3.95 9.41 -7.48
N LEU A 243 -3.02 9.14 -6.56
CA LEU A 243 -1.99 8.12 -6.77
C LEU A 243 -2.64 6.76 -6.55
N LEU A 244 -2.82 6.00 -7.63
CA LEU A 244 -3.38 4.65 -7.56
C LEU A 244 -2.28 3.62 -7.75
N ALA A 245 -2.30 2.61 -6.88
CA ALA A 245 -1.62 1.35 -7.11
C ALA A 245 -2.66 0.35 -7.60
N PHE A 246 -2.43 -0.29 -8.74
CA PHE A 246 -3.32 -1.31 -9.24
C PHE A 246 -2.58 -2.56 -9.69
N SER A 247 -3.30 -3.66 -9.65
CA SER A 247 -2.89 -4.93 -10.17
C SER A 247 -4.09 -5.66 -10.73
N LYS A 248 -3.95 -6.22 -11.93
CA LYS A 248 -5.07 -6.85 -12.61
C LYS A 248 -4.64 -7.96 -13.55
N LYS A 249 -5.51 -8.95 -13.65
CA LYS A 249 -5.42 -10.10 -14.54
C LYS A 249 -6.34 -9.87 -15.74
N VAL A 250 -5.84 -10.04 -16.95
CA VAL A 250 -6.62 -10.06 -18.20
C VAL A 250 -6.25 -11.32 -18.98
N GLY A 251 -7.16 -12.28 -19.01
CA GLY A 251 -6.84 -13.63 -19.46
C GLY A 251 -5.70 -14.20 -18.62
N GLU A 252 -4.60 -14.57 -19.27
CA GLU A 252 -3.39 -15.09 -18.61
C GLU A 252 -2.33 -14.00 -18.33
N SER A 253 -2.60 -12.75 -18.72
CA SER A 253 -1.68 -11.63 -18.54
C SER A 253 -1.94 -10.91 -17.22
N PHE A 254 -0.88 -10.68 -16.45
CA PHE A 254 -0.93 -9.94 -15.19
C PHE A 254 -0.19 -8.63 -15.34
N TYR A 255 -0.76 -7.55 -14.87
CA TYR A 255 -0.10 -6.25 -14.90
C TYR A 255 -0.28 -5.54 -13.57
N ALA A 256 0.74 -4.79 -13.17
CA ALA A 256 0.72 -3.97 -11.97
C ALA A 256 1.41 -2.63 -12.24
N MET A 257 0.92 -1.57 -11.61
CA MET A 257 1.43 -0.22 -11.83
C MET A 257 1.01 0.69 -10.68
N VAL A 258 1.88 1.66 -10.36
CA VAL A 258 1.59 2.79 -9.48
C VAL A 258 1.73 4.06 -10.29
N ALA A 259 0.68 4.88 -10.37
CA ALA A 259 0.71 6.14 -11.10
C ALA A 259 -0.40 7.12 -10.68
N PRO A 260 -0.24 8.42 -10.94
CA PRO A 260 -1.34 9.37 -10.87
C PRO A 260 -2.44 9.03 -11.90
N VAL A 261 -3.68 9.02 -11.44
CA VAL A 261 -4.87 8.73 -12.25
C VAL A 261 -5.95 9.78 -11.99
N LEU A 262 -6.57 10.24 -13.06
CA LEU A 262 -7.69 11.16 -13.08
C LEU A 262 -9.01 10.38 -12.94
N LEU A 263 -9.72 10.55 -11.82
CA LEU A 263 -10.92 9.80 -11.46
C LEU A 263 -12.20 10.64 -11.60
N GLY A 264 -13.25 10.02 -12.13
CA GLY A 264 -14.61 10.58 -12.16
C GLY A 264 -15.39 10.35 -10.86
N PRO A 265 -16.48 11.11 -10.63
CA PRO A 265 -17.26 11.04 -9.38
C PRO A 265 -17.99 9.71 -9.18
N THR A 266 -18.13 8.89 -10.23
CA THR A 266 -18.70 7.54 -10.15
C THR A 266 -17.68 6.48 -9.75
N ASP A 267 -16.39 6.79 -9.75
CA ASP A 267 -15.36 5.85 -9.30
C ASP A 267 -15.39 5.74 -7.77
N PRO A 268 -15.43 4.52 -7.18
CA PRO A 268 -15.47 4.33 -5.73
C PRO A 268 -14.34 5.03 -4.96
N LEU A 269 -13.18 5.21 -5.59
CA LEU A 269 -12.00 5.82 -4.98
C LEU A 269 -12.01 7.35 -5.07
N PHE A 270 -12.96 7.96 -5.80
CA PHE A 270 -13.05 9.41 -5.98
C PHE A 270 -13.15 10.16 -4.65
N SER A 271 -13.99 9.67 -3.74
CA SER A 271 -14.33 10.33 -2.47
C SER A 271 -13.36 10.00 -1.32
N VAL A 272 -12.29 9.23 -1.60
CA VAL A 272 -11.31 8.83 -0.59
C VAL A 272 -10.29 9.95 -0.43
N ASN A 273 -10.50 10.81 0.57
CA ASN A 273 -9.75 12.06 0.75
C ASN A 273 -8.88 12.08 2.01
N GLY A 274 -7.98 13.06 2.08
CA GLY A 274 -7.11 13.27 3.23
C GLY A 274 -6.12 12.12 3.43
N VAL A 275 -5.90 11.72 4.68
CA VAL A 275 -4.92 10.67 5.04
C VAL A 275 -5.48 9.24 4.97
N PHE A 276 -6.72 9.09 4.48
CA PHE A 276 -7.38 7.79 4.39
C PHE A 276 -6.88 6.98 3.20
N ASN A 277 -6.91 5.67 3.36
CA ASN A 277 -6.63 4.69 2.32
C ASN A 277 -7.91 3.95 1.94
N ALA A 278 -7.90 3.38 0.75
CA ALA A 278 -8.93 2.45 0.31
C ALA A 278 -8.33 1.37 -0.58
N ILE A 279 -8.81 0.14 -0.42
CA ILE A 279 -8.47 -0.99 -1.28
C ILE A 279 -9.77 -1.50 -1.88
N PHE A 280 -9.89 -1.33 -3.19
CA PHE A 280 -10.94 -1.90 -4.01
C PHE A 280 -10.47 -3.24 -4.58
N VAL A 281 -11.33 -4.25 -4.49
CA VAL A 281 -11.08 -5.60 -4.97
C VAL A 281 -12.24 -5.99 -5.88
N HIS A 282 -11.94 -6.50 -7.07
CA HIS A 282 -12.91 -7.15 -7.94
C HIS A 282 -12.65 -8.66 -7.96
N GLY A 283 -13.72 -9.40 -7.74
CA GLY A 283 -13.76 -10.84 -7.81
C GLY A 283 -14.78 -11.34 -8.83
N ASN A 284 -14.51 -12.49 -9.44
CA ASN A 284 -15.37 -13.07 -10.47
C ASN A 284 -16.77 -13.46 -9.97
N VAL A 285 -16.96 -13.70 -8.66
CA VAL A 285 -18.24 -14.11 -8.06
C VAL A 285 -18.85 -13.02 -7.19
N LEU A 286 -18.06 -12.44 -6.29
CA LEU A 286 -18.49 -11.37 -5.37
C LEU A 286 -18.77 -10.06 -6.12
N GLY A 287 -18.09 -9.85 -7.25
CA GLY A 287 -18.00 -8.54 -7.89
C GLY A 287 -17.14 -7.60 -7.04
N ASP A 288 -17.66 -6.42 -6.73
CA ASP A 288 -16.89 -5.34 -6.13
C ASP A 288 -16.95 -5.34 -4.60
N ALA A 289 -15.77 -5.26 -3.96
CA ALA A 289 -15.63 -4.99 -2.54
C ALA A 289 -14.65 -3.83 -2.29
N MET A 290 -14.92 -3.00 -1.29
CA MET A 290 -14.03 -1.90 -0.91
C MET A 290 -13.79 -1.88 0.59
N PHE A 291 -12.52 -1.81 0.97
CA PHE A 291 -12.04 -1.69 2.34
C PHE A 291 -11.48 -0.29 2.53
N TYR A 292 -12.05 0.48 3.46
CA TYR A 292 -11.73 1.89 3.69
C TYR A 292 -11.34 2.15 5.14
N GLY A 293 -10.36 3.00 5.36
CA GLY A 293 -9.96 3.41 6.71
C GLY A 293 -8.59 4.07 6.77
N SER A 294 -8.02 4.13 7.98
CA SER A 294 -6.70 4.72 8.19
C SER A 294 -5.60 3.76 7.75
N GLY A 295 -4.83 4.16 6.72
CA GLY A 295 -3.75 3.38 6.13
C GLY A 295 -2.42 3.36 6.91
N ALA A 296 -2.34 4.16 7.97
CA ALA A 296 -1.17 4.34 8.82
C ALA A 296 -1.59 4.86 10.21
N GLY A 297 -0.61 5.04 11.08
CA GLY A 297 -0.79 5.61 12.42
C GLY A 297 -0.64 4.58 13.54
N LYS A 298 -0.23 5.07 14.72
CA LYS A 298 0.10 4.25 15.89
C LYS A 298 -0.94 3.16 16.19
N LEU A 299 -2.15 3.57 16.52
CA LEU A 299 -3.21 2.66 16.98
C LEU A 299 -3.84 1.84 15.85
N PRO A 300 -4.11 2.39 14.65
CA PRO A 300 -4.59 1.59 13.52
C PRO A 300 -3.64 0.43 13.17
N THR A 301 -2.35 0.71 12.99
CA THR A 301 -1.35 -0.33 12.66
C THR A 301 -1.18 -1.32 13.82
N ALA A 302 -1.10 -0.83 15.07
CA ALA A 302 -1.04 -1.71 16.23
C ALA A 302 -2.27 -2.63 16.36
N SER A 303 -3.47 -2.13 16.03
CA SER A 303 -4.70 -2.94 16.05
C SER A 303 -4.63 -4.10 15.06
N ALA A 304 -4.08 -3.88 13.86
CA ALA A 304 -3.89 -4.96 12.88
C ALA A 304 -2.88 -5.99 13.38
N VAL A 305 -1.75 -5.54 13.93
CA VAL A 305 -0.74 -6.44 14.55
C VAL A 305 -1.34 -7.25 15.69
N VAL A 306 -2.11 -6.64 16.59
CA VAL A 306 -2.75 -7.35 17.71
C VAL A 306 -3.81 -8.33 17.20
N SER A 307 -4.52 -8.02 16.11
CA SER A 307 -5.43 -8.97 15.47
C SER A 307 -4.68 -10.19 14.95
N ASP A 308 -3.49 -10.01 14.37
CA ASP A 308 -2.63 -11.12 13.98
C ASP A 308 -2.14 -11.93 15.18
N VAL A 309 -1.75 -11.29 16.29
CA VAL A 309 -1.37 -11.98 17.52
C VAL A 309 -2.52 -12.85 18.04
N VAL A 310 -3.76 -12.35 18.02
CA VAL A 310 -4.95 -13.10 18.44
C VAL A 310 -5.18 -14.31 17.54
N ASP A 311 -5.04 -14.16 16.23
CA ASP A 311 -5.21 -15.30 15.32
C ASP A 311 -4.03 -16.27 15.41
N ALA A 312 -2.79 -15.84 15.55
CA ALA A 312 -1.66 -16.73 15.83
C ALA A 312 -1.87 -17.51 17.14
N ALA A 313 -2.39 -16.86 18.19
CA ALA A 313 -2.71 -17.49 19.46
C ALA A 313 -3.77 -18.60 19.33
N LYS A 314 -4.80 -18.40 18.51
CA LYS A 314 -5.82 -19.41 18.22
C LYS A 314 -5.30 -20.57 17.35
N HIS A 315 -4.12 -20.44 16.76
CA HIS A 315 -3.59 -21.31 15.72
C HIS A 315 -2.12 -21.71 15.96
N LEU A 316 -1.68 -21.86 17.22
CA LEU A 316 -0.27 -22.12 17.57
C LEU A 316 0.36 -23.36 16.93
N HIS A 317 -0.45 -24.32 16.49
CA HIS A 317 0.00 -25.60 15.93
C HIS A 317 -0.58 -25.87 14.54
N ARG A 318 -0.99 -24.81 13.83
CA ARG A 318 -1.41 -24.88 12.42
C ARG A 318 -1.11 -23.58 11.69
N SER A 319 -0.70 -23.67 10.43
CA SER A 319 -0.62 -22.52 9.54
C SER A 319 -2.02 -22.16 8.99
N ILE A 320 -2.37 -20.88 8.99
CA ILE A 320 -3.65 -20.38 8.43
C ILE A 320 -3.51 -19.51 7.18
N MET A 321 -2.30 -19.13 6.79
CA MET A 321 -2.11 -18.34 5.59
C MET A 321 -2.27 -19.19 4.34
N SER A 322 -2.96 -18.62 3.35
CA SER A 322 -3.18 -19.14 2.01
C SER A 322 -1.87 -19.22 1.25
N PHE A 323 -1.91 -19.95 0.15
CA PHE A 323 -0.73 -20.25 -0.62
C PHE A 323 -0.19 -19.03 -1.35
N TRP A 324 1.01 -18.60 -0.97
CA TRP A 324 1.86 -17.68 -1.72
C TRP A 324 3.14 -18.45 -2.07
N SER A 325 3.31 -18.76 -3.35
CA SER A 325 4.51 -19.45 -3.85
C SER A 325 5.67 -18.49 -4.03
N SER A 326 6.89 -18.96 -3.74
CA SER A 326 8.12 -18.27 -4.14
C SER A 326 8.34 -18.24 -5.65
N HIS A 327 7.52 -18.93 -6.45
CA HIS A 327 7.54 -18.81 -7.90
C HIS A 327 7.13 -17.39 -8.31
N LYS A 328 8.02 -16.73 -9.01
CA LYS A 328 7.81 -15.40 -9.58
C LYS A 328 6.63 -15.41 -10.56
N LEU A 329 5.77 -14.40 -10.46
CA LEU A 329 4.76 -14.05 -11.43
C LEU A 329 5.37 -13.10 -12.46
N GLU A 330 5.36 -13.50 -13.72
CA GLU A 330 5.81 -12.63 -14.82
C GLU A 330 4.74 -11.57 -15.08
N LEU A 331 5.11 -10.30 -14.84
CA LEU A 331 4.26 -9.17 -15.18
C LEU A 331 4.38 -8.86 -16.68
N THR A 332 3.23 -8.66 -17.30
CA THR A 332 3.12 -8.17 -18.67
C THR A 332 3.56 -6.71 -18.71
N ASP A 333 4.28 -6.36 -19.78
CA ASP A 333 4.71 -4.99 -20.03
C ASP A 333 3.49 -4.04 -20.06
N ILE A 334 3.58 -3.00 -19.24
CA ILE A 334 2.56 -1.95 -19.14
C ILE A 334 2.35 -1.20 -20.46
N SER A 335 3.30 -1.29 -21.41
CA SER A 335 3.20 -0.75 -22.77
C SER A 335 1.92 -1.19 -23.49
N ASN A 336 1.40 -2.38 -23.15
CA ASN A 336 0.15 -2.93 -23.68
C ASN A 336 -1.10 -2.55 -22.88
N SER A 337 -0.95 -1.93 -21.70
CA SER A 337 -2.10 -1.54 -20.88
C SER A 337 -2.89 -0.42 -21.54
N GLN A 338 -4.20 -0.59 -21.63
CA GLN A 338 -5.09 0.30 -22.37
C GLN A 338 -5.94 1.17 -21.45
N ARG A 339 -6.02 2.47 -21.75
CA ARG A 339 -6.82 3.44 -21.00
C ARG A 339 -7.03 4.72 -21.81
N LYS A 340 -7.91 5.61 -21.31
CA LYS A 340 -7.97 6.99 -21.78
C LYS A 340 -6.88 7.82 -21.10
N PHE A 341 -6.42 8.87 -21.78
CA PHE A 341 -5.43 9.79 -21.24
C PHE A 341 -5.97 11.22 -21.30
N PHE A 342 -5.69 11.99 -20.25
CA PHE A 342 -5.74 13.43 -20.29
C PHE A 342 -4.34 13.95 -20.62
N VAL A 343 -4.23 14.85 -21.60
CA VAL A 343 -2.96 15.32 -22.13
C VAL A 343 -2.97 16.84 -22.17
N ARG A 344 -1.96 17.47 -21.58
CA ARG A 344 -1.70 18.92 -21.70
C ARG A 344 -0.66 19.17 -22.77
N VAL A 345 -0.87 20.20 -23.59
CA VAL A 345 0.01 20.56 -24.70
C VAL A 345 0.23 22.06 -24.76
N LYS A 346 1.43 22.47 -25.17
CA LYS A 346 1.73 23.88 -25.49
C LYS A 346 0.98 24.28 -26.75
N GLY A 347 0.49 25.52 -26.79
CA GLY A 347 -0.19 26.09 -27.94
C GLY A 347 -1.62 26.52 -27.63
N ASN A 348 -2.45 26.62 -28.66
CA ASN A 348 -3.85 27.02 -28.53
C ASN A 348 -4.77 26.08 -29.32
N GLN A 349 -6.00 25.88 -28.82
CA GLN A 349 -6.94 24.95 -29.44
C GLN A 349 -7.23 25.30 -30.90
N GLN A 350 -7.28 26.58 -31.25
CA GLN A 350 -7.71 27.04 -32.56
C GLN A 350 -6.73 26.63 -33.66
N ASP A 351 -5.44 26.67 -33.36
CA ASP A 351 -4.36 26.37 -34.31
C ASP A 351 -3.92 24.89 -34.26
N ASP A 352 -3.94 24.27 -33.07
CA ASP A 352 -3.31 22.96 -32.86
C ASP A 352 -4.28 21.76 -32.89
N LEU A 353 -5.58 21.98 -32.70
CA LEU A 353 -6.55 20.88 -32.55
C LEU A 353 -6.60 19.95 -33.78
N ALA A 354 -6.57 20.52 -34.99
CA ALA A 354 -6.62 19.72 -36.22
C ALA A 354 -5.42 18.76 -36.34
N LYS A 355 -4.22 19.22 -35.97
CA LYS A 355 -3.01 18.38 -35.94
C LYS A 355 -3.09 17.31 -34.85
N ILE A 356 -3.67 17.64 -33.70
CA ILE A 356 -3.88 16.66 -32.62
C ILE A 356 -4.87 15.58 -33.07
N GLU A 357 -5.98 15.96 -33.71
CA GLU A 357 -6.96 15.01 -34.22
C GLU A 357 -6.39 14.10 -35.32
N GLU A 358 -5.50 14.62 -36.18
CA GLU A 358 -4.78 13.82 -37.17
C GLU A 358 -3.90 12.72 -36.51
N ILE A 359 -3.25 13.04 -35.38
CA ILE A 359 -2.32 12.12 -34.70
C ILE A 359 -3.06 11.17 -33.74
N PHE A 360 -3.98 11.71 -32.93
CA PHE A 360 -4.63 10.99 -31.85
C PHE A 360 -5.97 10.38 -32.26
N GLY A 361 -6.59 10.84 -33.34
CA GLY A 361 -7.96 10.52 -33.73
C GLY A 361 -8.95 11.45 -33.01
N THR A 362 -10.17 10.97 -32.75
CA THR A 362 -11.17 11.75 -32.00
C THR A 362 -10.64 12.09 -30.60
N VAL A 363 -10.62 13.38 -30.28
CA VAL A 363 -10.27 13.90 -28.95
C VAL A 363 -11.36 14.84 -28.43
N LYS A 364 -11.37 15.09 -27.13
CA LYS A 364 -12.22 16.13 -26.53
C LYS A 364 -11.35 17.23 -25.93
N PRO A 365 -11.30 18.43 -26.52
CA PRO A 365 -10.50 19.52 -25.98
C PRO A 365 -11.07 20.03 -24.66
N VAL A 366 -10.19 20.55 -23.82
CA VAL A 366 -10.48 21.10 -22.49
C VAL A 366 -9.76 22.43 -22.39
N ILE A 367 -10.52 23.52 -22.18
CA ILE A 367 -10.00 24.86 -21.93
C ILE A 367 -10.31 25.23 -20.49
N VAL A 368 -9.33 25.82 -19.82
CA VAL A 368 -9.46 26.32 -18.45
C VAL A 368 -9.26 27.84 -18.47
N PRO A 369 -10.21 28.65 -17.98
CA PRO A 369 -10.04 30.09 -17.86
C PRO A 369 -8.81 30.45 -17.01
N GLY A 370 -7.99 31.39 -17.50
CA GLY A 370 -6.79 31.85 -16.80
C GLY A 370 -5.56 30.95 -16.95
N VAL A 371 -5.61 29.94 -17.84
CA VAL A 371 -4.44 29.19 -18.29
C VAL A 371 -4.15 29.60 -19.74
N GLU A 372 -3.02 30.25 -19.97
CA GLU A 372 -2.60 30.76 -21.29
C GLU A 372 -1.40 30.00 -21.84
N GLY A 373 -1.31 29.87 -23.16
CA GLY A 373 -0.19 29.20 -23.85
C GLY A 373 -0.21 27.66 -23.80
N GLU A 374 -1.25 27.07 -23.21
CA GLU A 374 -1.53 25.63 -23.24
C GLU A 374 -3.03 25.32 -23.25
N PHE A 375 -3.38 24.11 -23.70
CA PHE A 375 -4.71 23.53 -23.51
C PHE A 375 -4.62 22.03 -23.25
N GLY A 376 -5.72 21.43 -22.79
CA GLY A 376 -5.81 20.01 -22.53
C GLY A 376 -6.69 19.29 -23.54
N PHE A 377 -6.55 17.97 -23.67
CA PHE A 377 -7.55 17.13 -24.34
C PHE A 377 -7.60 15.74 -23.72
N THR A 378 -8.73 15.05 -23.87
CA THR A 378 -8.87 13.63 -23.53
C THR A 378 -8.83 12.76 -24.78
N THR A 379 -8.12 11.64 -24.73
CA THR A 379 -8.06 10.66 -25.81
C THR A 379 -9.21 9.65 -25.74
N GLU A 380 -9.43 8.92 -26.83
CA GLU A 380 -10.04 7.58 -26.75
C GLU A 380 -9.08 6.57 -26.09
N ILE A 381 -9.52 5.31 -25.94
CA ILE A 381 -8.69 4.26 -25.34
C ILE A 381 -7.47 4.02 -26.23
N LEU A 382 -6.28 4.09 -25.64
CA LEU A 382 -4.99 3.81 -26.27
C LEU A 382 -4.18 2.92 -25.34
N SER A 383 -3.28 2.11 -25.90
CA SER A 383 -2.21 1.51 -25.10
C SER A 383 -1.17 2.56 -24.71
N GLU A 384 -0.40 2.32 -23.64
CA GLU A 384 0.73 3.18 -23.25
C GLU A 384 1.76 3.33 -24.39
N ALA A 385 1.99 2.27 -25.18
CA ALA A 385 2.85 2.30 -26.36
C ALA A 385 2.30 3.19 -27.48
N GLU A 386 1.01 3.03 -27.80
CA GLU A 386 0.33 3.84 -28.82
C GLU A 386 0.32 5.31 -28.42
N TYR A 387 0.00 5.60 -27.15
CA TYR A 387 0.08 6.94 -26.59
C TYR A 387 1.49 7.52 -26.76
N SER A 388 2.54 6.77 -26.36
CA SER A 388 3.91 7.25 -26.40
C SER A 388 4.38 7.55 -27.83
N ALA A 389 4.04 6.67 -28.78
CA ALA A 389 4.34 6.88 -30.20
C ALA A 389 3.63 8.11 -30.78
N LYS A 390 2.36 8.33 -30.41
CA LYS A 390 1.57 9.51 -30.82
C LYS A 390 2.10 10.80 -30.18
N ALA A 391 2.42 10.79 -28.89
CA ALA A 391 2.97 11.92 -28.16
C ALA A 391 4.32 12.38 -28.74
N ALA A 392 5.19 11.43 -29.13
CA ALA A 392 6.47 11.73 -29.75
C ALA A 392 6.33 12.47 -31.09
N LYS A 393 5.30 12.15 -31.90
CA LYS A 393 5.02 12.86 -33.16
C LYS A 393 4.52 14.28 -32.93
N LEU A 394 3.82 14.52 -31.82
CA LEU A 394 3.26 15.83 -31.51
C LEU A 394 4.34 16.82 -31.03
N GLY A 395 5.24 16.37 -30.13
CA GLY A 395 6.40 17.13 -29.68
C GLY A 395 6.12 18.32 -28.73
N THR A 396 4.85 18.61 -28.41
CA THR A 396 4.42 19.74 -27.58
C THR A 396 3.78 19.33 -26.26
N VAL A 397 3.81 18.04 -25.92
CA VAL A 397 3.21 17.51 -24.68
C VAL A 397 3.92 18.07 -23.45
N ILE A 398 3.14 18.64 -22.54
CA ILE A 398 3.58 19.17 -21.23
C ILE A 398 3.47 18.09 -20.17
N ASN A 399 2.30 17.47 -20.06
CA ASN A 399 2.02 16.43 -19.09
C ASN A 399 0.96 15.46 -19.60
N ARG A 400 0.89 14.27 -18.99
CA ARG A 400 -0.11 13.24 -19.25
C ARG A 400 -0.59 12.65 -17.94
N ILE A 401 -1.89 12.41 -17.84
CA ILE A 401 -2.49 11.73 -16.69
C ILE A 401 -3.43 10.65 -17.21
N ARG A 402 -3.29 9.44 -16.66
CA ARG A 402 -4.14 8.29 -16.97
C ARG A 402 -5.56 8.58 -16.50
N MET A 403 -6.58 8.17 -17.23
CA MET A 403 -7.98 8.38 -16.84
C MET A 403 -8.67 7.06 -16.50
N ARG A 404 -9.51 7.11 -15.46
CA ARG A 404 -10.44 6.05 -15.07
C ARG A 404 -11.85 6.61 -14.96
#